data_AF-A0AAV9QJ65-F1
#
_entry.id   AF-A0AAV9QJ65-F1
#
_cell.length_a   1.000
_cell.length_b   1.000
_cell.length_c   1.000
_cell.angle_alpha   90.00
_cell.angle_beta   90.00
_cell.angle_gamma   90.00
#
_symmetry.space_group_name_H-M   'P 1'
#
loop_
_entity.id
_entity.type
_entity.pdbx_description
1 polymer ?
#
loop_
_entity_poly.entity_id
_entity_poly.type
_entity_poly.pdbx_seq_one_letter_code
_entity_poly.pdbx_strand_id
1 'polypeptide(L)'
;MPRRHGSRSGQSSSASPPYAMLQQEDSDEARNSSPLSTPNSQPLQRNRLPLVRRRSSKKTPREKMELGDPSAMELQHTGYPLQSNAFVQRAVQFYVKYYAPSANQRPHFIGVGQDLSLLRQYIPFILHDGMVFSAVVAMASLGANIAATGDRERSSQSLKYYQLAVSMLRQRLTDESQRSSDAVIATLSNLCGFETLIPADGKFTYPKHPFDPELCSIIAEFPRGITDLALSGELSNQIITLISYINKWDQDINNSLQEKDIIRLHYLSHNSRNITLCGEFLHQPNLPLVEQLVILALLGFCYSNDYTRAMYWLTNAYLQVRCRFLNSVTVDVTDKNEDFITWIGTVLAATSDPGSQPWTLGLSLLEARPTPRDWQANVKLCETFFWNESMSLRLSSKIGYLRQKSRQGQG
;
A
#
# COMPACT_ATOMS: atom_id res chain seq x y z
N MET A 1 28.41 -66.81 46.72
CA MET A 1 27.61 -66.06 47.71
C MET A 1 28.36 -64.78 48.02
N PRO A 2 28.01 -63.66 47.38
CA PRO A 2 27.14 -62.67 48.03
C PRO A 2 26.12 -61.98 47.09
N ARG A 3 25.41 -61.01 47.66
CA ARG A 3 24.06 -60.52 47.34
C ARG A 3 23.98 -59.40 46.30
N ARG A 4 22.78 -59.30 45.73
CA ARG A 4 22.17 -58.31 44.82
C ARG A 4 22.58 -56.84 45.06
N HIS A 5 22.93 -56.15 43.96
CA HIS A 5 22.83 -54.69 43.83
C HIS A 5 21.50 -54.31 43.16
N GLY A 6 20.80 -53.35 43.75
CA GLY A 6 19.59 -52.73 43.22
C GLY A 6 19.89 -51.40 42.54
N SER A 7 19.19 -51.18 41.43
CA SER A 7 19.22 -50.00 40.58
C SER A 7 18.34 -48.88 41.15
N ARG A 8 18.80 -47.62 41.09
CA ARG A 8 17.95 -46.44 41.26
C ARG A 8 18.30 -45.41 40.19
N SER A 9 17.33 -45.13 39.34
CA SER A 9 17.33 -44.13 38.27
C SER A 9 17.11 -42.73 38.85
N GLY A 10 17.95 -41.77 38.44
CA GLY A 10 17.76 -40.34 38.66
C GLY A 10 17.01 -39.72 37.49
N GLN A 11 15.90 -39.03 37.79
CA GLN A 11 15.13 -38.22 36.84
C GLN A 11 15.76 -36.84 36.68
N SER A 12 15.93 -36.41 35.44
CA SER A 12 16.32 -35.07 35.02
C SER A 12 15.09 -34.18 34.85
N SER A 13 15.11 -33.02 35.51
CA SER A 13 14.10 -31.97 35.41
C SER A 13 14.24 -31.18 34.10
N SER A 14 13.18 -31.11 33.30
CA SER A 14 13.02 -30.12 32.22
C SER A 14 11.90 -29.16 32.58
N ALA A 15 12.24 -27.88 32.75
CA ALA A 15 11.30 -26.79 32.96
C ALA A 15 10.78 -26.28 31.60
N SER A 16 9.46 -26.24 31.44
CA SER A 16 8.77 -25.52 30.36
C SER A 16 8.07 -24.29 30.94
N PRO A 17 8.00 -23.16 30.21
CA PRO A 17 7.41 -21.92 30.71
C PRO A 17 5.88 -21.88 30.55
N PRO A 18 5.18 -21.08 31.38
CA PRO A 18 3.73 -20.95 31.38
C PRO A 18 3.28 -19.82 30.44
N TYR A 19 2.12 -19.99 29.79
CA TYR A 19 1.04 -19.00 29.67
C TYR A 19 0.01 -19.54 28.67
N ALA A 20 -1.02 -20.18 29.20
CA ALA A 20 -2.29 -20.47 28.54
C ALA A 20 -3.38 -20.02 29.49
N MET A 21 -4.05 -18.91 29.17
CA MET A 21 -5.45 -18.61 29.54
C MET A 21 -5.78 -17.18 29.14
N LEU A 22 -6.71 -17.04 28.19
CA LEU A 22 -7.83 -16.09 28.24
C LEU A 22 -8.77 -16.39 27.06
N GLN A 23 -9.91 -17.03 27.41
CA GLN A 23 -11.30 -16.82 26.95
C GLN A 23 -11.55 -16.87 25.42
N GLN A 24 -12.33 -17.79 24.84
CA GLN A 24 -13.61 -18.43 25.21
C GLN A 24 -14.69 -17.42 25.59
N GLU A 25 -15.35 -16.86 24.57
CA GLU A 25 -16.75 -16.43 24.56
C GLU A 25 -17.24 -16.33 23.10
N ASP A 26 -18.52 -16.59 22.89
CA ASP A 26 -19.31 -16.59 21.65
C ASP A 26 -19.23 -17.82 20.73
N SER A 27 -19.83 -18.90 21.22
CA SER A 27 -20.46 -19.92 20.38
C SER A 27 -21.72 -20.39 21.08
N ASP A 28 -22.87 -19.81 20.73
CA ASP A 28 -24.20 -20.42 20.83
C ASP A 28 -25.27 -19.46 20.30
N GLU A 29 -25.70 -19.62 19.04
CA GLU A 29 -27.13 -19.50 18.74
C GLU A 29 -27.51 -20.26 17.44
N ALA A 30 -28.39 -21.24 17.66
CA ALA A 30 -29.38 -21.81 16.75
C ALA A 30 -28.93 -22.67 15.54
N ARG A 31 -28.70 -23.96 15.82
CA ARG A 31 -29.21 -25.07 14.99
C ARG A 31 -30.52 -25.60 15.59
N ASN A 32 -31.61 -25.58 14.83
CA ASN A 32 -32.54 -26.72 14.72
C ASN A 32 -33.67 -26.45 13.73
N SER A 33 -33.67 -27.15 12.59
CA SER A 33 -34.81 -27.95 12.13
C SER A 33 -34.36 -28.84 10.96
N SER A 34 -34.60 -30.14 11.10
CA SER A 34 -34.21 -31.20 10.16
C SER A 34 -35.35 -31.50 9.14
N PRO A 35 -35.29 -32.56 8.31
CA PRO A 35 -35.32 -32.46 6.85
C PRO A 35 -36.64 -32.97 6.23
N LEU A 36 -36.87 -32.75 4.93
CA LEU A 36 -37.32 -33.81 3.99
C LEU A 36 -37.47 -33.27 2.54
N SER A 37 -36.95 -34.06 1.60
CA SER A 37 -37.53 -34.35 0.27
C SER A 37 -37.52 -33.29 -0.86
N THR A 38 -36.63 -33.50 -1.83
CA THR A 38 -36.87 -33.29 -3.27
C THR A 38 -37.76 -34.42 -3.84
N PRO A 39 -38.34 -34.37 -5.07
CA PRO A 39 -38.01 -33.52 -6.22
C PRO A 39 -39.22 -32.96 -7.03
N ASN A 40 -39.03 -31.86 -7.77
CA ASN A 40 -39.29 -31.81 -9.23
C ASN A 40 -38.96 -30.47 -9.89
N SER A 41 -38.50 -30.60 -11.12
CA SER A 41 -38.14 -29.62 -12.15
C SER A 41 -39.33 -28.82 -12.72
N GLN A 42 -39.16 -27.49 -12.88
CA GLN A 42 -39.40 -26.70 -14.12
C GLN A 42 -39.31 -25.17 -13.86
N PRO A 43 -39.09 -24.33 -14.91
CA PRO A 43 -38.39 -23.06 -14.80
C PRO A 43 -39.32 -21.87 -14.49
N LEU A 44 -38.93 -21.02 -13.54
CA LEU A 44 -39.66 -19.79 -13.21
C LEU A 44 -39.26 -18.63 -14.13
N GLN A 45 -40.26 -18.18 -14.88
CA GLN A 45 -40.31 -16.95 -15.65
C GLN A 45 -39.89 -15.74 -14.80
N ARG A 46 -38.97 -14.94 -15.36
CA ARG A 46 -38.55 -13.64 -14.85
C ARG A 46 -39.68 -12.62 -15.01
N ASN A 47 -40.46 -12.40 -13.96
CA ASN A 47 -41.36 -11.25 -13.88
C ASN A 47 -40.52 -9.96 -13.73
N ARG A 48 -40.52 -9.14 -14.77
CA ARG A 48 -39.99 -7.76 -14.74
C ARG A 48 -40.97 -6.88 -13.97
N LEU A 49 -40.50 -6.26 -12.88
CA LEU A 49 -41.22 -5.17 -12.22
C LEU A 49 -41.09 -3.87 -13.03
N PRO A 50 -42.15 -3.04 -13.14
CA PRO A 50 -42.11 -1.79 -13.86
C PRO A 50 -41.43 -0.70 -13.03
N LEU A 51 -40.34 -0.12 -13.55
CA LEU A 51 -39.72 1.08 -13.00
C LEU A 51 -40.64 2.28 -13.26
N VAL A 52 -41.26 2.76 -12.18
CA VAL A 52 -42.04 3.99 -12.12
C VAL A 52 -41.11 5.18 -12.41
N ARG A 53 -41.36 5.83 -13.55
CA ARG A 53 -40.70 7.05 -14.02
C ARG A 53 -41.13 8.22 -13.13
N ARG A 54 -40.32 8.58 -12.13
CA ARG A 54 -40.59 9.75 -11.27
C ARG A 54 -40.16 11.03 -11.96
N ARG A 55 -41.11 11.96 -12.05
CA ARG A 55 -41.05 13.28 -12.69
C ARG A 55 -39.92 14.16 -12.13
N SER A 56 -39.30 14.88 -13.08
CA SER A 56 -38.51 16.11 -12.93
C SER A 56 -38.95 17.01 -11.78
N SER A 57 -38.07 17.19 -10.80
CA SER A 57 -38.14 18.26 -9.79
C SER A 57 -37.13 19.37 -10.13
N LYS A 58 -37.58 20.61 -9.95
CA LYS A 58 -36.96 21.87 -10.37
C LYS A 58 -35.55 22.06 -9.77
N LYS A 59 -34.64 22.61 -10.59
CA LYS A 59 -33.34 23.16 -10.19
C LYS A 59 -33.53 24.25 -9.12
N THR A 60 -32.99 24.04 -7.93
CA THR A 60 -32.66 25.11 -6.98
C THR A 60 -31.25 25.65 -7.30
N PRO A 61 -30.96 26.94 -7.00
CA PRO A 61 -29.65 27.51 -7.27
C PRO A 61 -28.59 26.89 -6.36
N ARG A 62 -27.41 26.62 -6.89
CA ARG A 62 -26.23 26.22 -6.12
C ARG A 62 -25.81 27.38 -5.21
N GLU A 63 -26.14 27.25 -3.94
CA GLU A 63 -25.57 28.07 -2.88
C GLU A 63 -24.10 27.67 -2.72
N LYS A 64 -23.19 28.60 -3.02
CA LYS A 64 -21.76 28.43 -2.75
C LYS A 64 -21.59 28.43 -1.24
N MET A 65 -21.13 27.32 -0.68
CA MET A 65 -20.74 27.24 0.71
C MET A 65 -19.40 27.98 0.87
N GLU A 66 -19.46 29.25 1.26
CA GLU A 66 -18.28 30.00 1.68
C GLU A 66 -17.87 29.50 3.07
N LEU A 67 -16.77 28.76 3.13
CA LEU A 67 -16.09 28.41 4.38
C LEU A 67 -15.28 29.63 4.85
N GLY A 68 -15.87 30.41 5.75
CA GLY A 68 -15.20 31.48 6.49
C GLY A 68 -16.21 32.34 7.23
N ASP A 69 -16.03 32.53 8.54
CA ASP A 69 -16.75 33.56 9.28
C ASP A 69 -16.08 34.92 8.97
N PRO A 70 -16.76 35.84 8.26
CA PRO A 70 -16.20 37.17 7.95
C PRO A 70 -15.99 38.04 9.19
N SER A 71 -16.46 37.60 10.37
CA SER A 71 -16.30 38.26 11.67
C SER A 71 -15.10 37.74 12.46
N ALA A 72 -14.37 36.74 11.97
CA ALA A 72 -13.20 36.19 12.65
C ALA A 72 -12.06 37.21 12.62
N MET A 73 -11.91 37.94 13.73
CA MET A 73 -10.81 38.88 13.95
C MET A 73 -9.48 38.14 13.80
N GLU A 74 -8.67 38.53 12.80
CA GLU A 74 -7.31 38.01 12.61
C GLU A 74 -6.48 38.29 13.87
N LEU A 75 -6.26 37.26 14.69
CA LEU A 75 -5.31 37.31 15.79
C LEU A 75 -3.89 37.42 15.20
N GLN A 76 -3.36 38.65 15.16
CA GLN A 76 -1.99 38.99 14.75
C GLN A 76 -0.93 38.57 15.77
N HIS A 77 -0.94 37.31 16.19
CA HIS A 77 0.20 36.65 16.81
C HIS A 77 0.44 35.34 16.09
N THR A 78 1.09 35.41 14.94
CA THR A 78 1.36 34.20 14.16
C THR A 78 2.50 33.46 14.85
N GLY A 79 2.17 32.47 15.68
CA GLY A 79 3.12 31.53 16.29
C GLY A 79 3.78 30.58 15.28
N TYR A 80 4.02 31.05 14.06
CA TYR A 80 4.64 30.31 12.97
C TYR A 80 6.08 30.82 12.76
N PRO A 81 7.02 29.93 12.40
CA PRO A 81 8.42 30.30 12.22
C PRO A 81 8.68 31.08 10.92
N LEU A 82 7.67 31.23 10.05
CA LEU A 82 7.70 31.98 8.80
C LEU A 82 6.48 32.88 8.65
N GLN A 83 6.54 33.82 7.71
CA GLN A 83 5.46 34.77 7.43
C GLN A 83 4.13 34.03 7.16
N SER A 84 3.15 34.27 8.02
CA SER A 84 1.81 33.72 7.88
C SER A 84 1.04 34.44 6.78
N ASN A 85 0.31 33.66 5.99
CA ASN A 85 -0.67 34.13 5.02
C ASN A 85 -1.78 33.09 4.90
N ALA A 86 -2.87 33.42 4.17
CA ALA A 86 -4.00 32.51 4.00
C ALA A 86 -3.61 31.13 3.43
N PHE A 87 -2.56 31.08 2.59
CA PHE A 87 -2.04 29.82 2.05
C PHE A 87 -1.40 28.95 3.14
N VAL A 88 -0.53 29.53 3.97
CA VAL A 88 0.11 28.85 5.12
C VAL A 88 -0.95 28.38 6.12
N GLN A 89 -1.91 29.25 6.46
CA GLN A 89 -2.98 28.91 7.40
C GLN A 89 -3.81 27.72 6.90
N ARG A 90 -4.18 27.69 5.62
CA ARG A 90 -4.91 26.57 5.02
C ARG A 90 -4.10 25.27 5.07
N ALA A 91 -2.80 25.34 4.72
CA ALA A 91 -1.92 24.17 4.76
C ALA A 91 -1.77 23.62 6.20
N VAL A 92 -1.55 24.49 7.18
CA VAL A 92 -1.44 24.11 8.60
C VAL A 92 -2.78 23.55 9.11
N GLN A 93 -3.91 24.17 8.78
CA GLN A 93 -5.23 23.65 9.14
C GLN A 93 -5.45 22.25 8.55
N PHE A 94 -5.12 22.05 7.27
CA PHE A 94 -5.22 20.74 6.64
C PHE A 94 -4.33 19.72 7.34
N TYR A 95 -3.08 20.09 7.63
CA TYR A 95 -2.13 19.23 8.30
C TYR A 95 -2.63 18.79 9.68
N VAL A 96 -3.02 19.73 10.53
CA VAL A 96 -3.43 19.46 11.92
C VAL A 96 -4.77 18.73 11.97
N LYS A 97 -5.73 19.09 11.11
CA LYS A 97 -7.10 18.57 11.19
C LYS A 97 -7.27 17.22 10.49
N TYR A 98 -6.55 17.00 9.40
CA TYR A 98 -6.78 15.84 8.53
C TYR A 98 -5.53 14.97 8.42
N TYR A 99 -4.39 15.54 8.00
CA TYR A 99 -3.21 14.73 7.69
C TYR A 99 -2.59 14.07 8.93
N ALA A 100 -2.20 14.86 9.93
CA ALA A 100 -1.45 14.39 11.09
C ALA A 100 -2.24 13.37 11.94
N PRO A 101 -3.55 13.54 12.19
CA PRO A 101 -4.36 12.52 12.85
C PRO A 101 -4.41 11.21 12.06
N SER A 102 -4.54 11.26 10.73
CA SER A 102 -4.54 10.06 9.88
C SER A 102 -3.17 9.38 9.82
N ALA A 103 -2.09 10.16 9.72
CA ALA A 103 -0.72 9.65 9.65
C ALA A 103 -0.24 9.02 10.98
N ASN A 104 -0.83 9.41 12.12
CA ASN A 104 -0.46 8.91 13.45
C ASN A 104 -1.49 7.93 14.04
N GLN A 105 -2.43 7.42 13.25
CA GLN A 105 -3.29 6.31 13.68
C GLN A 105 -2.46 5.04 13.83
N ARG A 106 -2.30 4.56 15.07
CA ARG A 106 -1.68 3.25 15.31
C ARG A 106 -2.65 2.15 14.88
N PRO A 107 -2.27 1.27 13.94
CA PRO A 107 -3.20 0.30 13.36
C PRO A 107 -3.61 -0.82 14.31
N HIS A 108 -2.81 -1.03 15.36
CA HIS A 108 -2.94 -2.14 16.30
C HIS A 108 -4.00 -1.90 17.39
N PHE A 109 -4.61 -0.72 17.44
CA PHE A 109 -5.59 -0.36 18.46
C PHE A 109 -6.85 0.25 17.84
N ILE A 110 -7.62 -0.58 17.14
CA ILE A 110 -9.01 -0.23 16.83
C ILE A 110 -9.77 -0.20 18.17
N GLY A 111 -10.16 1.01 18.60
CA GLY A 111 -10.92 1.22 19.85
C GLY A 111 -10.19 2.03 20.93
N VAL A 112 -8.87 2.23 20.81
CA VAL A 112 -8.15 3.21 21.65
C VAL A 112 -8.02 4.48 20.81
N GLY A 113 -8.46 5.61 21.36
CA GLY A 113 -8.51 6.89 20.65
C GLY A 113 -7.17 7.29 20.00
N GLN A 114 -7.23 8.25 19.08
CA GLN A 114 -6.06 8.87 18.45
C GLN A 114 -4.97 9.11 19.51
N ASP A 115 -3.73 8.65 19.27
CA ASP A 115 -2.59 8.93 20.14
C ASP A 115 -2.15 10.40 19.94
N LEU A 116 -3.02 11.30 20.39
CA LEU A 116 -2.82 12.75 20.35
C LEU A 116 -1.61 13.18 21.20
N SER A 117 -1.06 12.28 22.04
CA SER A 117 0.10 12.59 22.88
C SER A 117 1.35 12.83 22.03
N LEU A 118 1.54 12.06 20.95
CA LEU A 118 2.63 12.28 19.99
C LEU A 118 2.43 13.60 19.24
N LEU A 119 1.20 13.88 18.78
CA LEU A 119 0.87 15.13 18.09
C LEU A 119 1.10 16.37 18.98
N ARG A 120 0.86 16.26 20.29
CA ARG A 120 1.13 17.34 21.27
C ARG A 120 2.60 17.72 21.35
N GLN A 121 3.53 16.79 21.09
CA GLN A 121 4.97 17.07 21.09
C GLN A 121 5.47 17.43 19.69
N TYR A 122 4.92 16.77 18.66
CA TYR A 122 5.37 16.91 17.29
C TYR A 122 4.92 18.21 16.62
N ILE A 123 3.70 18.70 16.91
CA ILE A 123 3.23 19.98 16.36
C ILE A 123 4.11 21.15 16.84
N PRO A 124 4.39 21.32 18.16
CA PRO A 124 5.32 22.35 18.61
C PRO A 124 6.70 22.24 17.94
N PHE A 125 7.23 21.03 17.80
CA PHE A 125 8.50 20.80 17.11
C PHE A 125 8.48 21.34 15.66
N ILE A 126 7.42 21.03 14.89
CA ILE A 126 7.24 21.57 13.54
C ILE A 126 7.18 23.10 13.57
N LEU A 127 6.47 23.69 14.52
CA LEU A 127 6.32 25.15 14.64
C LEU A 127 7.59 25.86 15.10
N HIS A 128 8.55 25.14 15.70
CA HIS A 128 9.82 25.71 16.16
C HIS A 128 10.92 25.67 15.09
N ASP A 129 10.89 24.71 14.16
CA ASP A 129 11.92 24.56 13.14
C ASP A 129 11.43 25.03 11.75
N GLY A 130 11.98 26.12 11.24
CA GLY A 130 11.58 26.71 9.97
C GLY A 130 11.79 25.80 8.75
N MET A 131 12.76 24.88 8.79
CA MET A 131 13.02 23.91 7.72
C MET A 131 11.92 22.84 7.70
N VAL A 132 11.61 22.27 8.87
CA VAL A 132 10.52 21.28 9.03
C VAL A 132 9.18 21.93 8.68
N PHE A 133 8.92 23.14 9.19
CA PHE A 133 7.70 23.89 8.89
C PHE A 133 7.50 24.12 7.39
N SER A 134 8.56 24.54 6.69
CA SER A 134 8.50 24.76 5.24
C SER A 134 8.14 23.49 4.47
N ALA A 135 8.74 22.35 4.85
CA ALA A 135 8.43 21.07 4.22
C ALA A 135 6.98 20.63 4.49
N VAL A 136 6.50 20.81 5.73
CA VAL A 136 5.11 20.54 6.10
C VAL A 136 4.14 21.42 5.31
N VAL A 137 4.40 22.72 5.19
CA VAL A 137 3.54 23.63 4.41
C VAL A 137 3.48 23.22 2.94
N ALA A 138 4.63 22.89 2.34
CA ALA A 138 4.68 22.42 0.95
C ALA A 138 3.82 21.16 0.77
N MET A 139 4.08 20.11 1.53
CA MET A 139 3.36 18.84 1.46
C MET A 139 1.87 18.99 1.78
N ALA A 140 1.54 19.65 2.89
CA ALA A 140 0.16 19.80 3.33
C ALA A 140 -0.67 20.68 2.39
N SER A 141 -0.06 21.69 1.77
CA SER A 141 -0.75 22.51 0.75
C SER A 141 -1.09 21.70 -0.50
N LEU A 142 -0.19 20.81 -0.94
CA LEU A 142 -0.46 19.89 -2.04
C LEU A 142 -1.57 18.90 -1.67
N GLY A 143 -1.48 18.28 -0.48
CA GLY A 143 -2.52 17.39 0.02
C GLY A 143 -3.89 18.07 0.14
N ALA A 144 -3.92 19.33 0.60
CA ALA A 144 -5.14 20.12 0.69
C ALA A 144 -5.77 20.40 -0.68
N ASN A 145 -4.95 20.71 -1.69
CA ASN A 145 -5.42 20.92 -3.07
C ASN A 145 -5.99 19.62 -3.65
N ILE A 146 -5.27 18.50 -3.51
CA ILE A 146 -5.74 17.19 -3.97
C ILE A 146 -7.08 16.85 -3.30
N ALA A 147 -7.21 17.06 -2.00
CA ALA A 147 -8.45 16.79 -1.28
C ALA A 147 -9.61 17.69 -1.69
N ALA A 148 -9.35 18.96 -2.00
CA ALA A 148 -10.38 19.95 -2.31
C ALA A 148 -10.84 19.90 -3.77
N THR A 149 -9.93 19.69 -4.72
CA THR A 149 -10.19 19.83 -6.16
C THR A 149 -9.78 18.60 -6.97
N GLY A 150 -9.04 17.66 -6.39
CA GLY A 150 -8.39 16.58 -7.13
C GLY A 150 -7.15 17.03 -7.90
N ASP A 151 -6.79 18.32 -7.81
CA ASP A 151 -5.66 18.90 -8.54
C ASP A 151 -4.33 18.50 -7.89
N ARG A 152 -3.44 17.95 -8.73
CA ARG A 152 -2.10 17.49 -8.36
C ARG A 152 -1.01 18.46 -8.81
N GLU A 153 -1.37 19.57 -9.46
CA GLU A 153 -0.42 20.62 -9.81
C GLU A 153 0.19 21.26 -8.56
N ARG A 154 1.52 21.36 -8.58
CA ARG A 154 2.25 22.06 -7.53
C ARG A 154 2.13 23.55 -7.80
N SER A 155 1.30 24.22 -6.99
CA SER A 155 1.18 25.67 -7.07
C SER A 155 2.54 26.35 -6.88
N SER A 156 2.73 27.51 -7.50
CA SER A 156 3.96 28.31 -7.34
C SER A 156 4.29 28.59 -5.87
N GLN A 157 3.26 28.77 -5.04
CA GLN A 157 3.39 28.94 -3.59
C GLN A 157 3.89 27.66 -2.91
N SER A 158 3.33 26.50 -3.24
CA SER A 158 3.77 25.22 -2.67
C SER A 158 5.22 24.88 -3.05
N LEU A 159 5.61 25.14 -4.31
CA LEU A 159 6.97 25.00 -4.80
C LEU A 159 7.95 25.93 -4.09
N LYS A 160 7.53 27.16 -3.78
CA LYS A 160 8.35 28.11 -3.02
C LYS A 160 8.71 27.57 -1.64
N TYR A 161 7.76 26.98 -0.92
CA TYR A 161 8.04 26.38 0.40
C TYR A 161 8.87 25.09 0.28
N TYR A 162 8.65 24.27 -0.76
CA TYR A 162 9.51 23.11 -1.03
C TYR A 162 10.96 23.52 -1.28
N GLN A 163 11.19 24.51 -2.17
CA GLN A 163 12.53 25.03 -2.46
C GLN A 163 13.19 25.65 -1.23
N LEU A 164 12.41 26.38 -0.41
CA LEU A 164 12.89 26.92 0.86
C LEU A 164 13.36 25.81 1.79
N ALA A 165 12.55 24.77 2.00
CA ALA A 165 12.91 23.63 2.83
C ALA A 165 14.17 22.90 2.31
N VAL A 166 14.26 22.64 1.01
CA VAL A 166 15.45 22.02 0.38
C VAL A 166 16.69 22.89 0.57
N SER A 167 16.57 24.21 0.45
CA SER A 167 17.70 25.13 0.63
C SER A 167 18.23 25.10 2.06
N MET A 168 17.33 25.13 3.06
CA MET A 168 17.67 25.06 4.47
C MET A 168 18.25 23.69 4.85
N LEU A 169 17.70 22.63 4.26
CA LEU A 169 18.20 21.26 4.43
C LEU A 169 19.62 21.11 3.91
N ARG A 170 19.92 21.60 2.71
CA ARG A 170 21.28 21.58 2.17
C ARG A 170 22.25 22.32 3.08
N GLN A 171 21.87 23.50 3.57
CA GLN A 171 22.69 24.25 4.52
C GLN A 171 22.93 23.45 5.80
N ARG A 172 21.89 22.87 6.41
CA ARG A 172 22.02 22.09 7.65
C ARG A 172 22.87 20.83 7.47
N LEU A 173 22.80 20.17 6.31
CA LEU A 173 23.64 19.01 5.99
C LEU A 173 25.13 19.36 5.84
N THR A 174 25.50 20.64 5.68
CA THR A 174 26.93 21.02 5.71
C THR A 174 27.53 20.93 7.11
N ASP A 175 26.72 21.15 8.15
CA ASP A 175 27.12 21.10 9.56
C ASP A 175 27.06 19.67 10.12
N GLU A 176 28.23 19.08 10.40
CA GLU A 176 28.37 17.71 10.91
C GLU A 176 27.57 17.42 12.18
N SER A 177 27.43 18.41 13.06
CA SER A 177 26.71 18.24 14.33
C SER A 177 25.20 18.15 14.15
N GLN A 178 24.67 18.61 13.01
CA GLN A 178 23.24 18.71 12.72
C GLN A 178 22.76 17.72 11.65
N ARG A 179 23.68 17.01 10.98
CA ARG A 179 23.40 16.07 9.86
C ARG A 179 22.39 14.98 10.22
N SER A 180 22.41 14.49 11.47
CA SER A 180 21.55 13.40 11.94
C SER A 180 20.45 13.86 12.91
N SER A 181 20.02 15.12 12.83
CA SER A 181 18.96 15.66 13.71
C SER A 181 17.56 15.17 13.31
N ASP A 182 16.65 15.09 14.29
CA ASP A 182 15.23 14.77 14.06
C ASP A 182 14.58 15.72 13.03
N ALA A 183 15.06 16.96 12.97
CA ALA A 183 14.59 17.96 12.01
C ALA A 183 14.94 17.58 10.57
N VAL A 184 16.12 17.00 10.33
CA VAL A 184 16.50 16.48 9.00
C VAL A 184 15.58 15.32 8.61
N ILE A 185 15.36 14.37 9.51
CA ILE A 185 14.49 13.20 9.27
C ILE A 185 13.05 13.64 8.99
N ALA A 186 12.50 14.53 9.82
CA ALA A 186 11.14 15.06 9.65
C ALA A 186 10.99 15.85 8.35
N THR A 187 12.00 16.64 7.98
CA THR A 187 12.01 17.42 6.73
C THR A 187 12.02 16.50 5.51
N LEU A 188 12.94 15.53 5.46
CA LEU A 188 13.01 14.55 4.38
C LEU A 188 11.69 13.77 4.23
N SER A 189 11.09 13.35 5.36
CA SER A 189 9.81 12.65 5.35
C SER A 189 8.67 13.48 4.73
N ASN A 190 8.62 14.79 5.02
CA ASN A 190 7.60 15.66 4.43
C ASN A 190 7.89 16.03 2.97
N LEU A 191 9.16 16.25 2.59
CA LEU A 191 9.55 16.52 1.20
C LEU A 191 9.25 15.33 0.29
N CYS A 192 9.44 14.12 0.79
CA CYS A 192 8.99 12.89 0.15
C CYS A 192 7.49 12.89 -0.16
N GLY A 193 6.65 13.40 0.76
CA GLY A 193 5.21 13.54 0.52
C GLY A 193 4.83 14.60 -0.53
N PHE A 194 5.75 15.51 -0.88
CA PHE A 194 5.54 16.53 -1.90
C PHE A 194 5.94 16.08 -3.31
N GLU A 195 6.82 15.09 -3.41
CA GLU A 195 7.24 14.49 -4.68
C GLU A 195 6.19 13.51 -5.19
N THR A 196 5.34 14.00 -6.10
CA THR A 196 4.40 13.18 -6.87
C THR A 196 5.10 12.51 -8.05
N LEU A 197 4.94 11.19 -8.15
CA LEU A 197 5.38 10.41 -9.32
C LEU A 197 4.42 10.53 -10.51
N ILE A 198 3.18 10.94 -10.25
CA ILE A 198 2.14 11.10 -11.26
C ILE A 198 2.21 12.55 -11.80
N PRO A 199 2.40 12.74 -13.11
CA PRO A 199 2.37 14.04 -13.76
C PRO A 199 1.04 14.75 -13.52
N ALA A 200 1.08 16.07 -13.40
CA ALA A 200 -0.11 16.82 -13.05
C ALA A 200 -1.18 16.83 -14.17
N ASP A 201 -0.75 16.67 -15.42
CA ASP A 201 -1.66 16.49 -16.57
C ASP A 201 -2.15 15.03 -16.71
N GLY A 202 -1.71 14.12 -15.83
CA GLY A 202 -2.04 12.70 -15.85
C GLY A 202 -1.51 11.94 -17.06
N LYS A 203 -0.58 12.52 -17.85
CA LYS A 203 -0.04 11.88 -19.05
C LYS A 203 1.22 11.10 -18.74
N PHE A 204 1.15 9.78 -18.94
CA PHE A 204 2.30 8.90 -18.85
C PHE A 204 3.19 9.03 -20.09
N THR A 205 4.49 9.06 -19.85
CA THR A 205 5.51 9.16 -20.89
C THR A 205 6.24 7.84 -21.02
N TYR A 206 6.36 7.31 -22.23
CA TYR A 206 7.00 6.03 -22.49
C TYR A 206 8.38 6.22 -23.10
N PRO A 207 9.39 5.49 -22.64
CA PRO A 207 10.71 5.56 -23.23
C PRO A 207 10.67 5.04 -24.67
N LYS A 208 11.46 5.66 -25.54
CA LYS A 208 11.57 5.26 -26.95
C LYS A 208 12.99 4.78 -27.22
N HIS A 209 13.13 3.81 -28.11
CA HIS A 209 14.46 3.37 -28.53
C HIS A 209 15.15 4.44 -29.42
N PRO A 210 16.48 4.59 -29.30
CA PRO A 210 17.33 3.98 -28.27
C PRO A 210 17.05 4.58 -26.87
N PHE A 211 17.10 3.74 -25.83
CA PHE A 211 16.89 4.21 -24.47
C PHE A 211 18.05 5.08 -24.00
N ASP A 212 17.72 6.03 -23.12
CA ASP A 212 18.71 6.87 -22.48
C ASP A 212 19.66 6.02 -21.59
N PRO A 213 20.98 6.28 -21.60
CA PRO A 213 21.93 5.52 -20.79
C PRO A 213 21.64 5.55 -19.29
N GLU A 214 21.14 6.67 -18.76
CA GLU A 214 20.77 6.80 -17.35
C GLU A 214 19.58 5.89 -17.03
N LEU A 215 18.58 5.86 -17.91
CA LEU A 215 17.44 4.95 -17.80
C LEU A 215 17.87 3.48 -17.83
N CYS A 216 18.79 3.11 -18.73
CA CYS A 216 19.36 1.76 -18.78
C CYS A 216 20.07 1.38 -17.49
N SER A 217 20.80 2.33 -16.87
CA SER A 217 21.45 2.11 -15.57
C SER A 217 20.44 1.79 -14.47
N ILE A 218 19.32 2.52 -14.43
CA ILE A 218 18.23 2.26 -13.48
C ILE A 218 17.61 0.88 -13.71
N ILE A 219 17.29 0.55 -14.97
CA ILE A 219 16.65 -0.72 -15.34
C ILE A 219 17.56 -1.93 -15.05
N ALA A 220 18.87 -1.76 -15.14
CA ALA A 220 19.86 -2.80 -14.85
C ALA A 220 19.88 -3.23 -13.37
N GLU A 221 19.38 -2.39 -12.45
CA GLU A 221 19.29 -2.72 -11.02
C GLU A 221 18.04 -3.54 -10.67
N PHE A 222 17.09 -3.69 -11.59
CA PHE A 222 15.83 -4.39 -11.33
C PHE A 222 16.01 -5.91 -11.26
N PRO A 223 15.08 -6.62 -10.60
CA PRO A 223 14.97 -8.07 -10.75
C PRO A 223 14.84 -8.43 -12.23
N ARG A 224 15.52 -9.49 -12.66
CA ARG A 224 15.64 -9.86 -14.08
C ARG A 224 14.30 -9.92 -14.81
N GLY A 225 13.26 -10.49 -14.20
CA GLY A 225 11.94 -10.59 -14.81
C GLY A 225 11.28 -9.22 -15.06
N ILE A 226 11.62 -8.21 -14.26
CA ILE A 226 11.16 -6.83 -14.43
C ILE A 226 12.02 -6.07 -15.44
N THR A 227 13.33 -6.34 -15.50
CA THR A 227 14.25 -5.77 -16.50
C THR A 227 13.75 -6.03 -17.92
N ASP A 228 13.38 -7.28 -18.23
CA ASP A 228 12.89 -7.65 -19.56
C ASP A 228 11.60 -6.91 -19.92
N LEU A 229 10.70 -6.72 -18.95
CA LEU A 229 9.45 -5.96 -19.12
C LEU A 229 9.70 -4.45 -19.28
N ALA A 230 10.65 -3.88 -18.55
CA ALA A 230 10.99 -2.46 -18.69
C ALA A 230 11.63 -2.17 -20.05
N LEU A 231 12.46 -3.10 -20.54
CA LEU A 231 13.12 -2.97 -21.84
C LEU A 231 12.19 -3.18 -23.05
N SER A 232 10.99 -3.72 -22.86
CA SER A 232 9.99 -3.84 -23.93
C SER A 232 9.40 -2.49 -24.37
N GLY A 233 9.58 -1.43 -23.56
CA GLY A 233 8.98 -0.11 -23.77
C GLY A 233 7.49 -0.03 -23.40
N GLU A 234 6.92 -1.08 -22.81
CA GLU A 234 5.52 -1.11 -22.36
C GLU A 234 5.29 -0.41 -21.01
N LEU A 235 6.37 -0.10 -20.29
CA LEU A 235 6.32 0.64 -19.03
C LEU A 235 6.65 2.11 -19.25
N SER A 236 5.82 2.98 -18.71
CA SER A 236 6.07 4.41 -18.64
C SER A 236 7.23 4.72 -17.70
N ASN A 237 7.88 5.86 -17.94
CA ASN A 237 8.94 6.39 -17.09
C ASN A 237 8.47 6.47 -15.62
N GLN A 238 7.21 6.80 -15.39
CA GLN A 238 6.65 6.92 -14.04
C GLN A 238 6.58 5.57 -13.33
N ILE A 239 6.20 4.50 -14.02
CA ILE A 239 6.19 3.13 -13.47
C ILE A 239 7.60 2.63 -13.25
N ILE A 240 8.53 2.93 -14.17
CA ILE A 240 9.95 2.59 -14.00
C ILE A 240 10.52 3.27 -12.75
N THR A 241 10.20 4.55 -12.50
CA THR A 241 10.61 5.25 -11.27
C THR A 241 9.99 4.63 -10.02
N LEU A 242 8.72 4.25 -10.05
CA LEU A 242 8.07 3.56 -8.93
C LEU A 242 8.76 2.22 -8.61
N ILE A 243 9.07 1.43 -9.65
CA ILE A 243 9.79 0.17 -9.51
C ILE A 243 11.17 0.41 -8.87
N SER A 244 11.91 1.41 -9.33
CA SER A 244 13.21 1.78 -8.75
C SER A 244 13.11 2.12 -7.26
N TYR A 245 12.08 2.87 -6.85
CA TYR A 245 11.86 3.19 -5.44
C TYR A 245 11.56 1.95 -4.59
N ILE A 246 10.72 1.04 -5.09
CA ILE A 246 10.41 -0.21 -4.39
C ILE A 246 11.64 -1.11 -4.33
N ASN A 247 12.42 -1.20 -5.41
CA ASN A 247 13.65 -1.98 -5.48
C ASN A 247 14.68 -1.51 -4.46
N LYS A 248 14.93 -0.21 -4.41
CA LYS A 248 15.86 0.38 -3.44
C LYS A 248 15.41 0.13 -2.00
N TRP A 249 14.12 0.32 -1.73
CA TRP A 249 13.56 0.04 -0.41
C TRP A 249 13.69 -1.43 0.01
N ASP A 250 13.47 -2.37 -0.92
CA ASP A 250 13.65 -3.80 -0.65
C ASP A 250 15.11 -4.16 -0.36
N GLN A 251 16.05 -3.64 -1.17
CA GLN A 251 17.48 -3.80 -0.93
C GLN A 251 17.88 -3.24 0.44
N ASP A 252 17.40 -2.04 0.77
CA ASP A 252 17.66 -1.41 2.06
C ASP A 252 17.15 -2.30 3.19
N ILE A 253 15.92 -2.84 3.11
CA ILE A 253 15.40 -3.78 4.12
C ILE A 253 16.29 -5.01 4.25
N ASN A 254 16.69 -5.62 3.14
CA ASN A 254 17.48 -6.85 3.16
C ASN A 254 18.87 -6.63 3.78
N ASN A 255 19.55 -5.54 3.43
CA ASN A 255 20.83 -5.15 4.04
C ASN A 255 20.69 -4.91 5.55
N SER A 256 19.58 -4.28 5.92
CA SER A 256 19.27 -3.88 7.29
C SER A 256 18.98 -5.04 8.23
N LEU A 257 18.29 -6.08 7.73
CA LEU A 257 18.03 -7.30 8.47
C LEU A 257 19.32 -8.08 8.77
N GLN A 258 20.32 -7.97 7.89
CA GLN A 258 21.64 -8.59 8.12
C GLN A 258 22.43 -7.90 9.23
N GLU A 259 22.27 -6.58 9.39
CA GLU A 259 23.00 -5.77 10.38
C GLU A 259 22.45 -5.85 11.82
N LYS A 260 21.35 -6.60 12.06
CA LYS A 260 20.69 -6.77 13.39
C LYS A 260 20.27 -5.47 14.09
N ASP A 261 20.03 -4.39 13.35
CA ASP A 261 19.58 -3.13 13.92
C ASP A 261 18.06 -3.12 14.17
N ILE A 262 17.69 -3.26 15.45
CA ILE A 262 16.32 -3.42 15.96
C ILE A 262 15.48 -2.12 15.87
N ILE A 263 16.08 -0.96 15.60
CA ILE A 263 15.40 0.35 15.68
C ILE A 263 14.99 0.82 14.27
N ARG A 264 13.84 0.36 13.75
CA ARG A 264 13.49 0.62 12.32
C ARG A 264 12.02 1.00 12.07
N LEU A 265 11.48 1.95 12.85
CA LEU A 265 10.23 2.65 12.49
C LEU A 265 10.29 3.36 11.13
N HIS A 266 11.48 3.81 10.69
CA HIS A 266 11.65 4.54 9.42
C HIS A 266 11.36 3.67 8.18
N TYR A 267 11.69 2.38 8.20
CA TYR A 267 11.46 1.48 7.06
C TYR A 267 9.97 1.18 6.83
N LEU A 268 9.20 1.16 7.92
CA LEU A 268 7.74 1.01 7.88
C LEU A 268 7.08 2.25 7.25
N SER A 269 7.67 3.44 7.45
CA SER A 269 7.18 4.69 6.85
C SER A 269 7.36 4.74 5.33
N HIS A 270 8.41 4.11 4.79
CA HIS A 270 8.62 4.04 3.33
C HIS A 270 7.71 3.00 2.66
N ASN A 271 7.39 1.90 3.34
CA ASN A 271 6.46 0.91 2.80
C ASN A 271 5.03 1.49 2.65
N SER A 272 4.55 2.24 3.65
CA SER A 272 3.24 2.88 3.54
C SER A 272 3.18 3.86 2.35
N ARG A 273 4.27 4.59 2.09
CA ARG A 273 4.40 5.42 0.88
C ARG A 273 4.31 4.59 -0.41
N ASN A 274 5.03 3.48 -0.50
CA ASN A 274 4.98 2.61 -1.68
C ASN A 274 3.57 2.06 -1.93
N ILE A 275 2.88 1.61 -0.87
CA ILE A 275 1.49 1.16 -0.93
C ILE A 275 0.57 2.29 -1.42
N THR A 276 0.70 3.50 -0.87
CA THR A 276 -0.09 4.66 -1.29
C THR A 276 0.17 5.00 -2.76
N LEU A 277 1.43 5.07 -3.20
CA LEU A 277 1.78 5.35 -4.59
C LEU A 277 1.17 4.32 -5.54
N CYS A 278 1.33 3.02 -5.28
CA CYS A 278 0.69 1.96 -6.06
C CYS A 278 -0.84 2.17 -6.15
N GLY A 279 -1.48 2.50 -5.03
CA GLY A 279 -2.90 2.86 -5.00
C GLY A 279 -3.20 4.05 -5.92
N GLU A 280 -2.44 5.14 -5.85
CA GLU A 280 -2.65 6.33 -6.67
C GLU A 280 -2.52 6.06 -8.18
N PHE A 281 -1.55 5.24 -8.59
CA PHE A 281 -1.42 4.87 -10.00
C PHE A 281 -2.62 4.05 -10.49
N LEU A 282 -3.12 3.10 -9.69
CA LEU A 282 -4.31 2.30 -10.05
C LEU A 282 -5.60 3.13 -10.14
N HIS A 283 -5.62 4.34 -9.57
CA HIS A 283 -6.72 5.30 -9.76
C HIS A 283 -6.65 6.04 -11.09
N GLN A 284 -5.53 5.98 -11.82
CA GLN A 284 -5.39 6.70 -13.07
C GLN A 284 -6.25 6.05 -14.17
N PRO A 285 -7.17 6.80 -14.80
CA PRO A 285 -8.17 6.24 -15.70
C PRO A 285 -7.57 5.70 -17.00
N ASN A 286 -6.41 6.22 -17.40
CA ASN A 286 -5.75 5.91 -18.68
C ASN A 286 -4.53 5.00 -18.49
N LEU A 287 -4.39 4.34 -17.34
CA LEU A 287 -3.30 3.42 -17.09
C LEU A 287 -3.49 2.15 -17.95
N PRO A 288 -2.53 1.76 -18.81
CA PRO A 288 -2.62 0.53 -19.59
C PRO A 288 -2.78 -0.71 -18.72
N LEU A 289 -3.35 -1.76 -19.30
CA LEU A 289 -3.60 -3.02 -18.59
C LEU A 289 -2.31 -3.65 -18.03
N VAL A 290 -1.22 -3.64 -18.81
CA VAL A 290 0.09 -4.16 -18.37
C VAL A 290 0.57 -3.44 -17.11
N GLU A 291 0.55 -2.10 -17.11
CA GLU A 291 0.94 -1.30 -15.95
C GLU A 291 0.00 -1.50 -14.76
N GLN A 292 -1.32 -1.64 -14.99
CA GLN A 292 -2.28 -1.99 -13.92
C GLN A 292 -1.90 -3.32 -13.25
N LEU A 293 -1.57 -4.34 -14.04
CA LEU A 293 -1.20 -5.66 -13.52
C LEU A 293 0.15 -5.64 -12.79
N VAL A 294 1.15 -4.92 -13.32
CA VAL A 294 2.44 -4.67 -12.63
C VAL A 294 2.19 -4.05 -11.27
N ILE A 295 1.40 -2.98 -11.21
CA ILE A 295 1.17 -2.24 -9.96
C ILE A 295 0.38 -3.07 -8.96
N LEU A 296 -0.53 -3.94 -9.41
CA LEU A 296 -1.21 -4.88 -8.51
C LEU A 296 -0.23 -5.87 -7.87
N ALA A 297 0.71 -6.41 -8.64
CA ALA A 297 1.74 -7.30 -8.11
C ALA A 297 2.69 -6.54 -7.15
N LEU A 298 3.13 -5.34 -7.50
CA LEU A 298 3.93 -4.49 -6.62
C LEU A 298 3.19 -4.12 -5.33
N LEU A 299 1.90 -3.80 -5.42
CA LEU A 299 1.05 -3.53 -4.27
C LEU A 299 0.93 -4.76 -3.37
N GLY A 300 0.73 -5.95 -3.95
CA GLY A 300 0.74 -7.22 -3.22
C GLY A 300 2.08 -7.47 -2.52
N PHE A 301 3.20 -7.24 -3.21
CA PHE A 301 4.55 -7.36 -2.66
C PHE A 301 4.78 -6.41 -1.47
N CYS A 302 4.55 -5.10 -1.64
CA CYS A 302 4.68 -4.12 -0.57
C CYS A 302 3.77 -4.44 0.62
N TYR A 303 2.54 -4.87 0.34
CA TYR A 303 1.59 -5.30 1.34
C TYR A 303 2.03 -6.56 2.11
N SER A 304 2.70 -7.51 1.45
CA SER A 304 3.23 -8.71 2.10
C SER A 304 4.28 -8.39 3.18
N ASN A 305 4.99 -7.27 2.99
CA ASN A 305 6.02 -6.74 3.88
C ASN A 305 5.48 -5.67 4.87
N ASP A 306 4.17 -5.37 4.88
CA ASP A 306 3.59 -4.43 5.85
C ASP A 306 3.28 -5.12 7.19
N TYR A 307 4.27 -5.12 8.08
CA TYR A 307 4.12 -5.63 9.45
C TYR A 307 3.22 -4.76 10.32
N THR A 308 3.02 -3.49 9.97
CA THR A 308 2.18 -2.58 10.79
C THR A 308 0.70 -2.77 10.55
N ARG A 309 0.33 -3.37 9.41
CA ARG A 309 -1.06 -3.46 8.93
C ARG A 309 -1.75 -2.09 8.87
N ALA A 310 -1.00 -0.98 8.80
CA ALA A 310 -1.54 0.37 8.85
C ALA A 310 -2.51 0.66 7.74
N MET A 311 -2.16 0.21 6.54
CA MET A 311 -3.00 0.39 5.37
C MET A 311 -3.82 -0.86 5.06
N TYR A 312 -3.87 -1.85 5.96
CA TYR A 312 -4.41 -3.17 5.65
C TYR A 312 -5.83 -3.12 5.09
N TRP A 313 -6.74 -2.48 5.82
CA TRP A 313 -8.16 -2.45 5.46
C TRP A 313 -8.42 -1.63 4.20
N LEU A 314 -7.75 -0.48 4.07
CA LEU A 314 -7.91 0.40 2.93
C LEU A 314 -7.35 -0.23 1.66
N THR A 315 -6.13 -0.76 1.72
CA THR A 315 -5.47 -1.46 0.60
C THR A 315 -6.24 -2.70 0.20
N ASN A 316 -6.71 -3.50 1.18
CA ASN A 316 -7.51 -4.69 0.86
C ASN A 316 -8.84 -4.33 0.20
N ALA A 317 -9.60 -3.36 0.74
CA ALA A 317 -10.84 -2.90 0.11
C ALA A 317 -10.60 -2.40 -1.32
N TYR A 318 -9.51 -1.66 -1.53
CA TYR A 318 -9.13 -1.17 -2.85
C TYR A 318 -8.79 -2.30 -3.83
N LEU A 319 -7.94 -3.24 -3.40
CA LEU A 319 -7.59 -4.44 -4.17
C LEU A 319 -8.84 -5.23 -4.57
N GLN A 320 -9.81 -5.38 -3.67
CA GLN A 320 -11.07 -6.08 -3.95
C GLN A 320 -11.84 -5.42 -5.09
N VAL A 321 -12.02 -4.09 -5.03
CA VAL A 321 -12.76 -3.33 -6.05
C VAL A 321 -12.03 -3.39 -7.40
N ARG A 322 -10.71 -3.19 -7.41
CA ARG A 322 -9.94 -3.20 -8.66
C ARG A 322 -9.82 -4.58 -9.27
N CYS A 323 -9.55 -5.61 -8.49
CA CYS A 323 -9.49 -6.97 -9.02
C CYS A 323 -10.87 -7.45 -9.49
N ARG A 324 -11.97 -7.02 -8.85
CA ARG A 324 -13.33 -7.30 -9.35
C ARG A 324 -13.56 -6.72 -10.74
N PHE A 325 -13.08 -5.50 -10.98
CA PHE A 325 -13.16 -4.89 -12.32
C PHE A 325 -12.32 -5.68 -13.32
N LEU A 326 -11.07 -6.00 -12.99
CA LEU A 326 -10.19 -6.76 -13.90
C LEU A 326 -10.65 -8.19 -14.15
N ASN A 327 -11.34 -8.83 -13.21
CA ASN A 327 -12.01 -10.12 -13.42
C ASN A 327 -13.08 -10.06 -14.53
N SER A 328 -13.56 -8.87 -14.91
CA SER A 328 -14.50 -8.68 -16.03
C SER A 328 -13.83 -8.31 -17.35
N VAL A 329 -12.50 -8.13 -17.35
CA VAL A 329 -11.70 -7.76 -18.51
C VAL A 329 -10.97 -9.00 -19.01
N THR A 330 -10.89 -9.17 -20.33
CA THR A 330 -10.06 -10.22 -20.94
C THR A 330 -8.59 -9.82 -20.88
N VAL A 331 -7.76 -10.69 -20.31
CA VAL A 331 -6.31 -10.54 -20.29
C VAL A 331 -5.72 -11.58 -21.23
N ASP A 332 -5.06 -11.13 -22.29
CA ASP A 332 -4.43 -12.03 -23.25
C ASP A 332 -3.13 -12.59 -22.67
N VAL A 333 -3.11 -13.90 -22.44
CA VAL A 333 -1.92 -14.63 -21.98
C VAL A 333 -1.32 -15.37 -23.16
N THR A 334 -0.06 -15.09 -23.44
CA THR A 334 0.71 -15.58 -24.57
C THR A 334 2.06 -16.10 -24.08
N ASP A 335 2.79 -16.85 -24.91
CA ASP A 335 4.13 -17.32 -24.56
C ASP A 335 5.10 -16.18 -24.23
N LYS A 336 4.86 -14.97 -24.77
CA LYS A 336 5.73 -13.80 -24.54
C LYS A 336 5.56 -13.15 -23.17
N ASN A 337 4.37 -13.23 -22.58
CA ASN A 337 4.06 -12.60 -21.28
C ASN A 337 3.75 -13.62 -20.19
N GLU A 338 3.91 -14.91 -20.47
CA GLU A 338 3.54 -15.99 -19.56
C GLU A 338 4.24 -15.90 -18.20
N ASP A 339 5.54 -15.60 -18.20
CA ASP A 339 6.34 -15.51 -16.96
C ASP A 339 5.90 -14.30 -16.12
N PHE A 340 5.67 -13.16 -16.77
CA PHE A 340 5.11 -11.96 -16.14
C PHE A 340 3.72 -12.22 -15.52
N ILE A 341 2.83 -12.87 -16.26
CA ILE A 341 1.48 -13.23 -15.78
C ILE A 341 1.56 -14.26 -14.65
N THR A 342 2.51 -15.19 -14.71
CA THR A 342 2.77 -16.16 -13.64
C THR A 342 3.16 -15.46 -12.36
N TRP A 343 4.05 -14.48 -12.44
CA TRP A 343 4.45 -13.68 -11.27
C TRP A 343 3.26 -12.97 -10.64
N ILE A 344 2.48 -12.23 -11.43
CA ILE A 344 1.30 -11.49 -10.93
C ILE A 344 0.30 -12.44 -10.28
N GLY A 345 -0.07 -13.52 -10.98
CA GLY A 345 -1.08 -14.45 -10.48
C GLY A 345 -0.63 -15.14 -9.19
N THR A 346 0.64 -15.48 -9.09
CA THR A 346 1.21 -16.13 -7.90
C THR A 346 1.32 -15.15 -6.73
N VAL A 347 1.70 -13.89 -6.95
CA VAL A 347 1.70 -12.85 -5.91
C VAL A 347 0.29 -12.64 -5.37
N LEU A 348 -0.71 -12.44 -6.24
CA LEU A 348 -2.10 -12.25 -5.80
C LEU A 348 -2.62 -13.45 -4.99
N ALA A 349 -2.31 -14.68 -5.41
CA ALA A 349 -2.65 -15.87 -4.65
C ALA A 349 -1.95 -15.90 -3.27
N ALA A 350 -0.64 -15.62 -3.24
CA ALA A 350 0.12 -15.62 -1.99
C ALA A 350 -0.40 -14.57 -1.00
N THR A 351 -0.71 -13.36 -1.48
CA THR A 351 -0.99 -12.21 -0.61
C THR A 351 -2.45 -12.06 -0.19
N SER A 352 -3.39 -12.74 -0.86
CA SER A 352 -4.83 -12.53 -0.64
C SER A 352 -5.55 -13.77 -0.13
N ASP A 353 -6.66 -13.58 0.57
CA ASP A 353 -7.42 -14.67 1.16
C ASP A 353 -8.13 -15.53 0.10
N PRO A 354 -8.22 -16.86 0.29
CA PRO A 354 -8.99 -17.73 -0.60
C PRO A 354 -10.43 -17.22 -0.79
N GLY A 355 -10.87 -17.15 -2.05
CA GLY A 355 -12.22 -16.66 -2.41
C GLY A 355 -12.35 -15.14 -2.54
N SER A 356 -11.32 -14.37 -2.21
CA SER A 356 -11.29 -12.92 -2.47
C SER A 356 -11.22 -12.60 -3.97
N GLN A 357 -11.54 -11.35 -4.35
CA GLN A 357 -11.43 -10.91 -5.74
C GLN A 357 -9.99 -10.94 -6.29
N PRO A 358 -8.96 -10.49 -5.52
CA PRO A 358 -7.57 -10.61 -5.97
C PRO A 358 -7.13 -12.07 -6.11
N TRP A 359 -7.54 -12.94 -5.18
CA TRP A 359 -7.29 -14.38 -5.30
C TRP A 359 -7.93 -14.97 -6.56
N THR A 360 -9.18 -14.60 -6.85
CA THR A 360 -9.89 -15.07 -8.05
C THR A 360 -9.20 -14.62 -9.33
N LEU A 361 -8.76 -13.36 -9.39
CA LEU A 361 -7.97 -12.84 -10.50
C LEU A 361 -6.63 -13.57 -10.65
N GLY A 362 -5.94 -13.79 -9.52
CA GLY A 362 -4.67 -14.50 -9.53
C GLY A 362 -4.79 -15.91 -10.09
N LEU A 363 -5.84 -16.64 -9.71
CA LEU A 363 -6.10 -17.98 -10.25
C LEU A 363 -6.51 -17.96 -11.72
N SER A 364 -7.37 -17.04 -12.15
CA SER A 364 -7.79 -16.96 -13.55
C SER A 364 -6.60 -16.67 -14.48
N LEU A 365 -5.68 -15.78 -14.05
CA LEU A 365 -4.44 -15.50 -14.75
C LEU A 365 -3.54 -16.75 -14.87
N LEU A 366 -3.42 -17.53 -13.79
CA LEU A 366 -2.61 -18.76 -13.79
C LEU A 366 -3.23 -19.89 -14.61
N GLU A 367 -4.57 -19.98 -14.63
CA GLU A 367 -5.35 -20.95 -15.41
C GLU A 367 -5.33 -20.63 -16.91
N ALA A 368 -5.23 -19.35 -17.29
CA ALA A 368 -5.17 -18.91 -18.68
C ALA A 368 -3.81 -19.15 -19.37
N ARG A 369 -2.80 -19.61 -18.63
CA ARG A 369 -1.45 -19.82 -19.17
C ARG A 369 -1.39 -21.00 -20.16
N PRO A 370 -0.59 -20.89 -21.24
CA PRO A 370 -0.37 -21.98 -22.17
C PRO A 370 0.40 -23.14 -21.53
N THR A 371 1.37 -22.86 -20.64
CA THR A 371 2.17 -23.91 -19.98
C THR A 371 1.69 -24.13 -18.54
N PRO A 372 1.13 -25.31 -18.21
CA PRO A 372 0.80 -25.63 -16.83
C PRO A 372 2.09 -25.78 -16.02
N ARG A 373 2.18 -25.05 -14.91
CA ARG A 373 3.28 -25.13 -13.94
C ARG A 373 2.74 -25.51 -12.57
N ASP A 374 3.48 -26.35 -11.86
CA ASP A 374 3.19 -26.60 -10.46
C ASP A 374 3.57 -25.38 -9.59
N TRP A 375 3.15 -25.40 -8.32
CA TRP A 375 3.38 -24.29 -7.41
C TRP A 375 4.87 -24.07 -7.10
N GLN A 376 5.70 -25.11 -7.16
CA GLN A 376 7.13 -24.98 -6.90
C GLN A 376 7.85 -24.28 -8.08
N ALA A 377 7.48 -24.64 -9.30
CA ALA A 377 7.94 -23.98 -10.52
C ALA A 377 7.48 -22.52 -10.57
N ASN A 378 6.23 -22.22 -10.16
CA ASN A 378 5.74 -20.85 -10.04
C ASN A 378 6.60 -20.03 -9.06
N VAL A 379 6.88 -20.55 -7.86
CA VAL A 379 7.71 -19.84 -6.86
C VAL A 379 9.11 -19.57 -7.39
N LYS A 380 9.77 -20.58 -7.95
CA LYS A 380 11.12 -20.43 -8.52
C LYS A 380 11.18 -19.38 -9.62
N LEU A 381 10.12 -19.28 -10.43
CA LEU A 381 9.99 -18.22 -11.43
C LEU A 381 9.80 -16.85 -10.77
N CYS A 382 8.91 -16.75 -9.78
CA CYS A 382 8.65 -15.51 -9.07
C CYS A 382 9.89 -14.93 -8.36
N GLU A 383 10.83 -15.78 -7.93
CA GLU A 383 12.13 -15.37 -7.37
C GLU A 383 13.00 -14.57 -8.37
N THR A 384 12.69 -14.60 -9.66
CA THR A 384 13.33 -13.72 -10.67
C THR A 384 12.70 -12.32 -10.76
N PHE A 385 11.60 -12.10 -10.04
CA PHE A 385 10.85 -10.85 -9.89
C PHE A 385 10.90 -10.38 -8.43
N PHE A 386 9.99 -9.47 -8.02
CA PHE A 386 9.79 -9.16 -6.60
C PHE A 386 9.09 -10.31 -5.89
N TRP A 387 9.86 -11.03 -5.08
CA TRP A 387 9.39 -12.15 -4.28
C TRP A 387 10.13 -12.24 -2.94
N ASN A 388 9.45 -12.68 -1.88
CA ASN A 388 10.06 -12.85 -0.56
C ASN A 388 9.59 -14.12 0.14
N GLU A 389 10.26 -14.47 1.24
CA GLU A 389 9.96 -15.67 2.03
C GLU A 389 8.56 -15.64 2.67
N SER A 390 8.08 -14.45 3.07
CA SER A 390 6.72 -14.30 3.63
C SER A 390 5.66 -14.78 2.64
N MET A 391 5.80 -14.44 1.36
CA MET A 391 4.88 -14.89 0.31
C MET A 391 5.01 -16.39 0.06
N SER A 392 6.22 -16.96 0.08
CA SER A 392 6.41 -18.42 0.02
C SER A 392 5.64 -19.13 1.13
N LEU A 393 5.79 -18.68 2.39
CA LEU A 393 5.11 -19.27 3.55
C LEU A 393 3.58 -19.14 3.45
N ARG A 394 3.07 -17.97 3.05
CA ARG A 394 1.63 -17.73 2.86
C ARG A 394 1.05 -18.55 1.72
N LEU A 395 1.81 -18.78 0.65
CA LEU A 395 1.37 -19.61 -0.44
C LEU A 395 1.36 -21.09 -0.02
N SER A 396 2.41 -21.55 0.66
CA SER A 396 2.51 -22.93 1.17
C SER A 396 1.34 -23.33 2.06
N SER A 397 0.89 -22.43 2.95
CA SER A 397 -0.27 -22.69 3.82
C SER A 397 -1.60 -22.84 3.05
N LYS A 398 -1.66 -22.36 1.80
CA LYS A 398 -2.84 -22.39 0.93
C LYS A 398 -2.79 -23.50 -0.13
N ILE A 399 -1.67 -24.21 -0.28
CA ILE A 399 -1.53 -25.29 -1.28
C ILE A 399 -2.61 -26.37 -1.12
N GLY A 400 -3.02 -26.68 0.11
CA GLY A 400 -4.10 -27.63 0.37
C GLY A 400 -5.43 -27.22 -0.27
N TYR A 401 -5.77 -25.94 -0.17
CA TYR A 401 -6.96 -25.36 -0.81
C TYR A 401 -6.85 -25.37 -2.34
N LEU A 402 -5.67 -25.02 -2.87
CA LEU A 402 -5.39 -25.01 -4.31
C LEU A 402 -5.54 -26.42 -4.93
N ARG A 403 -5.10 -27.47 -4.22
CA ARG A 403 -5.24 -28.87 -4.65
C ARG A 403 -6.68 -29.39 -4.63
N GLN A 404 -7.54 -28.85 -3.78
CA GLN A 404 -8.96 -29.25 -3.73
C GLN A 404 -9.74 -28.66 -4.91
N LYS A 405 -9.48 -27.40 -5.27
CA LYS A 405 -10.15 -26.74 -6.40
C LYS A 405 -9.80 -27.37 -7.75
N SER A 406 -8.55 -27.79 -7.95
CA SER A 406 -8.12 -28.50 -9.17
C SER A 406 -8.81 -29.87 -9.33
N ARG A 407 -9.22 -30.52 -8.24
CA ARG A 407 -9.96 -31.79 -8.27
C ARG A 407 -11.45 -31.60 -8.55
N GLN A 408 -12.04 -30.49 -8.12
CA GLN A 408 -13.46 -30.20 -8.36
C GLN A 408 -13.77 -29.74 -9.80
N GLY A 409 -12.77 -29.23 -10.54
CA GLY A 409 -12.92 -28.84 -11.95
C GLY A 409 -12.75 -29.97 -12.98
N GLN A 410 -12.44 -31.19 -12.54
CA GLN A 410 -12.25 -32.37 -13.40
C GLN A 410 -13.38 -33.41 -13.25
N GLY A 411 -14.46 -33.07 -12.53
CA GLY A 411 -15.61 -33.94 -12.26
C GLY A 411 -16.83 -33.60 -13.08
#